data_AF-A0A0Q6T7R6-F1
#
_entry.id   AF-A0A0Q6T7R6-F1
#
_cell.length_a   1.000
_cell.length_b   1.000
_cell.length_c   1.000
_cell.angle_alpha   90.00
_cell.angle_beta   90.00
_cell.angle_gamma   90.00
#
_symmetry.space_group_name_H-M   'P 1'
#
loop_
_entity.id
_entity.type
_entity.pdbx_description
1 polymer ?
#
loop_
_entity_poly.entity_id
_entity_poly.type
_entity_poly.pdbx_seq_one_letter_code
_entity_poly.pdbx_strand_id
1 'polypeptide(L)'
;MQLYRSSDDLSLEFDEGWMSSVHDIARYLNEHTYNEVDLDDRRSGLMAAGRLSWLLYESRSTLNGVFSEKDIFTLINCYQGIVFSPHQISTIASDVCNDLGIELDNYEVSSAAPLISKLLNLEPLQLLILADILERIWYQPPGMKTMQIPEVFGSLGIQLK
;
A
#
# COMPACT_ATOMS: atom_id res chain seq x y z
N MET A 1 9.82 7.60 -20.06
CA MET A 1 10.58 6.37 -20.31
C MET A 1 10.14 5.39 -19.24
N GLN A 2 9.23 4.47 -19.58
CA GLN A 2 8.73 3.45 -18.64
C GLN A 2 9.65 2.23 -18.74
N LEU A 3 10.29 1.88 -17.63
CA LEU A 3 10.96 0.60 -17.44
C LEU A 3 9.89 -0.37 -16.92
N TYR A 4 9.37 -1.24 -17.79
CA TYR A 4 8.59 -2.39 -17.32
C TYR A 4 9.56 -3.35 -16.63
N ARG A 5 9.40 -3.57 -15.31
CA ARG A 5 10.11 -4.63 -14.57
C ARG A 5 9.71 -6.00 -15.13
N SER A 6 10.64 -6.94 -15.13
CA SER A 6 10.41 -8.28 -15.69
C SER A 6 9.44 -9.07 -14.80
N SER A 7 8.74 -10.07 -15.36
CA SER A 7 7.81 -10.92 -14.60
C SER A 7 8.48 -11.70 -13.47
N ASP A 8 9.77 -12.02 -13.64
CA ASP A 8 10.53 -12.81 -12.67
C ASP A 8 10.86 -11.95 -11.44
N ASP A 9 11.19 -10.67 -11.64
CA ASP A 9 11.42 -9.70 -10.55
C ASP A 9 10.15 -9.49 -9.69
N LEU A 10 8.98 -9.49 -10.33
CA LEU A 10 7.68 -9.32 -9.64
C LEU A 10 7.34 -10.50 -8.72
N SER A 11 7.80 -11.71 -9.04
CA SER A 11 7.51 -12.89 -8.21
C SER A 11 8.33 -12.93 -6.92
N LEU A 12 9.58 -12.45 -6.97
CA LEU A 12 10.46 -12.36 -5.80
C LEU A 12 9.98 -11.31 -4.80
N GLU A 13 9.57 -10.11 -5.26
CA GLU A 13 9.09 -9.04 -4.38
C GLU A 13 7.75 -9.40 -3.72
N PHE A 14 6.90 -10.17 -4.41
CA PHE A 14 5.67 -10.72 -3.85
C PHE A 14 5.96 -11.67 -2.68
N ASP A 15 6.91 -12.59 -2.86
CA ASP A 15 7.29 -13.56 -1.83
C ASP A 15 7.92 -12.88 -0.60
N GLU A 16 8.70 -11.82 -0.79
CA GLU A 16 9.32 -11.06 0.32
C GLU A 16 8.29 -10.31 1.18
N GLY A 17 7.31 -9.63 0.55
CA GLY A 17 6.23 -8.94 1.25
C GLY A 17 5.34 -9.92 2.02
N TRP A 18 5.02 -11.07 1.40
CA TRP A 18 4.30 -12.16 2.05
C TRP A 18 5.06 -12.71 3.26
N MET A 19 6.32 -13.10 3.08
CA MET A 19 7.14 -13.68 4.14
C MET A 19 7.34 -12.72 5.32
N SER A 20 7.48 -11.43 5.05
CA SER A 20 7.59 -10.39 6.08
C SER A 20 6.30 -10.22 6.90
N SER A 21 5.16 -10.57 6.33
CA SER A 21 3.85 -10.48 6.99
C SER A 21 3.46 -11.74 7.78
N VAL A 22 4.16 -12.87 7.57
CA VAL A 22 3.85 -14.16 8.22
C VAL A 22 3.87 -14.06 9.74
N HIS A 23 4.79 -13.27 10.31
CA HIS A 23 4.88 -13.11 11.76
C HIS A 23 3.60 -12.47 12.34
N ASP A 24 3.12 -11.38 11.75
CA ASP A 24 1.92 -10.69 12.21
C ASP A 24 0.66 -11.53 11.98
N ILE A 25 0.58 -12.26 10.87
CA ILE A 25 -0.49 -13.22 10.59
C ILE A 25 -0.51 -14.31 11.67
N ALA A 26 0.63 -14.96 11.93
CA ALA A 26 0.72 -16.05 12.91
C ALA A 26 0.36 -15.57 14.32
N ARG A 27 0.82 -14.37 14.71
CA ARG A 27 0.43 -13.76 15.99
C ARG A 27 -1.08 -13.54 16.06
N TYR A 28 -1.68 -12.92 15.04
CA TYR A 28 -3.13 -12.67 15.02
C TYR A 28 -3.92 -13.99 15.13
N LEU A 29 -3.56 -15.00 14.34
CA LEU A 29 -4.23 -16.29 14.38
C LEU A 29 -4.13 -16.91 15.77
N ASN A 30 -2.93 -16.98 16.36
CA ASN A 30 -2.74 -17.53 17.70
C ASN A 30 -3.55 -16.80 18.80
N GLU A 31 -3.76 -15.50 18.66
CA GLU A 31 -4.57 -14.71 19.61
C GLU A 31 -6.09 -14.88 19.42
N HIS A 32 -6.54 -15.33 18.25
CA HIS A 32 -7.95 -15.32 17.86
C HIS A 32 -8.54 -16.70 17.56
N THR A 33 -7.71 -17.73 17.42
CA THR A 33 -8.13 -19.12 17.25
C THR A 33 -8.28 -19.77 18.63
N TYR A 34 -9.36 -19.42 19.33
CA TYR A 34 -9.69 -20.00 20.62
C TYR A 34 -10.75 -21.10 20.48
N ASN A 35 -10.47 -22.27 21.07
CA ASN A 35 -11.24 -23.52 20.91
C ASN A 35 -12.70 -23.45 21.40
N GLU A 36 -13.10 -22.43 22.16
CA GLU A 36 -14.47 -22.34 22.70
C GLU A 36 -15.50 -21.81 21.68
N VAL A 37 -15.06 -21.23 20.56
CA VAL A 37 -15.95 -20.60 19.56
C VAL A 37 -15.84 -21.22 18.15
N ASP A 38 -15.14 -22.35 18.00
CA ASP A 38 -14.92 -23.05 16.71
C ASP A 38 -14.37 -22.12 15.60
N LEU A 39 -13.56 -21.12 15.97
CA LEU A 39 -12.84 -20.28 15.01
C LEU A 39 -11.52 -20.95 14.66
N ASP A 40 -11.51 -21.66 13.53
CA ASP A 40 -10.28 -22.14 12.92
C ASP A 40 -9.48 -20.99 12.27
N ASP A 41 -8.24 -21.27 11.87
CA ASP A 41 -7.34 -20.29 11.24
C ASP A 41 -8.00 -19.61 10.03
N ARG A 42 -8.77 -20.38 9.25
CA ARG A 42 -9.46 -19.88 8.06
C ARG A 42 -10.52 -18.86 8.41
N ARG A 43 -11.41 -19.15 9.37
CA ARG A 43 -12.48 -18.25 9.82
C ARG A 43 -11.90 -17.00 10.47
N SER A 44 -10.85 -17.16 11.28
CA SER A 44 -10.14 -16.04 11.91
C SER A 44 -9.50 -15.12 10.87
N GLY A 45 -8.85 -15.69 9.85
CA GLY A 45 -8.29 -14.92 8.73
C GLY A 45 -9.35 -14.19 7.91
N LEU A 46 -10.48 -14.85 7.59
CA LEU A 46 -11.60 -14.20 6.90
C LEU A 46 -12.21 -13.06 7.72
N MET A 47 -12.31 -13.23 9.05
CA MET A 47 -12.79 -12.18 9.95
C MET A 47 -11.82 -10.98 9.98
N ALA A 48 -10.51 -11.23 10.03
CA ALA A 48 -9.49 -10.19 9.95
C ALA A 48 -9.59 -9.40 8.63
N ALA A 49 -9.66 -10.12 7.50
CA ALA A 49 -9.80 -9.50 6.18
C ALA A 49 -11.09 -8.69 6.05
N GLY A 50 -12.20 -9.18 6.59
CA GLY A 50 -13.47 -8.45 6.63
C GLY A 50 -13.38 -7.15 7.42
N ARG A 51 -12.74 -7.19 8.61
CA ARG A 51 -12.51 -6.00 9.45
C ARG A 51 -11.61 -4.98 8.76
N LEU A 52 -10.52 -5.44 8.14
CA LEU A 52 -9.61 -4.59 7.39
C LEU A 52 -10.32 -3.93 6.19
N SER A 53 -11.07 -4.71 5.41
CA SER A 53 -11.84 -4.22 4.27
C SER A 53 -12.84 -3.13 4.67
N TRP A 54 -13.56 -3.34 5.78
CA TRP A 54 -14.46 -2.34 6.35
C TRP A 54 -13.72 -1.07 6.78
N LEU A 55 -12.62 -1.19 7.53
CA LEU A 55 -11.82 -0.04 7.98
C LEU A 55 -11.28 0.79 6.81
N LEU A 56 -10.75 0.12 5.78
CA LEU A 56 -10.31 0.76 4.54
C LEU A 56 -11.46 1.51 3.89
N TYR A 57 -12.60 0.86 3.70
CA TYR A 57 -13.77 1.47 3.05
C TYR A 57 -14.25 2.74 3.77
N GLU A 58 -14.47 2.68 5.08
CA GLU A 58 -14.97 3.82 5.87
C GLU A 58 -13.99 5.00 5.90
N SER A 59 -12.69 4.72 5.76
CA SER A 59 -11.63 5.70 6.01
C SER A 59 -11.02 6.29 4.73
N ARG A 60 -11.36 5.78 3.53
CA ARG A 60 -10.81 6.25 2.24
C ARG A 60 -10.91 7.76 2.02
N SER A 61 -12.02 8.35 2.44
CA SER A 61 -12.28 9.79 2.28
C SER A 61 -11.25 10.69 2.97
N THR A 62 -10.50 10.16 3.94
CA THR A 62 -9.40 10.87 4.63
C THR A 62 -8.23 11.21 3.72
N LEU A 63 -8.14 10.60 2.52
CA LEU A 63 -7.12 10.93 1.51
C LEU A 63 -7.60 11.95 0.46
N ASN A 64 -8.85 12.43 0.53
CA ASN A 64 -9.38 13.39 -0.43
C ASN A 64 -8.55 14.68 -0.46
N GLY A 65 -8.13 15.08 -1.66
CA GLY A 65 -7.36 16.31 -1.89
C GLY A 65 -5.94 16.30 -1.33
N VAL A 66 -5.45 15.17 -0.82
CA VAL A 66 -4.08 15.05 -0.29
C VAL A 66 -3.08 14.91 -1.44
N PHE A 67 -3.32 13.96 -2.34
CA PHE A 67 -2.42 13.63 -3.44
C PHE A 67 -2.93 14.16 -4.78
N SER A 68 -2.01 14.64 -5.59
CA SER A 68 -2.23 14.90 -7.02
C SER A 68 -1.93 13.64 -7.84
N GLU A 69 -2.36 13.60 -9.10
CA GLU A 69 -2.02 12.49 -10.00
C GLU A 69 -0.50 12.30 -10.18
N LYS A 70 0.26 13.40 -10.20
CA LYS A 70 1.72 13.37 -10.29
C LYS A 70 2.35 12.68 -9.08
N ASP A 71 1.82 12.94 -7.88
CA ASP A 71 2.31 12.31 -6.65
C ASP A 71 2.14 10.78 -6.74
N ILE A 72 0.95 10.33 -7.15
CA ILE A 72 0.65 8.91 -7.30
C ILE A 72 1.52 8.27 -8.39
N PHE A 73 1.77 8.98 -9.49
CA PHE A 73 2.66 8.48 -10.53
C PHE A 73 4.09 8.26 -10.01
N THR A 74 4.62 9.17 -9.20
CA THR A 74 5.92 8.99 -8.54
C THR A 74 5.91 7.77 -7.62
N LEU A 75 4.88 7.61 -6.78
CA LEU A 75 4.75 6.46 -5.88
C LEU A 75 4.67 5.13 -6.64
N ILE A 76 3.89 5.08 -7.73
CA ILE A 76 3.78 3.87 -8.54
C ILE A 76 5.11 3.49 -9.18
N ASN A 77 5.91 4.46 -9.64
CA ASN A 77 7.24 4.12 -10.18
C ASN A 77 8.17 3.52 -9.11
N CYS A 78 8.05 3.96 -7.86
CA CYS A 78 8.82 3.43 -6.73
C CYS A 78 8.35 2.01 -6.33
N TYR A 79 7.04 1.74 -6.39
CA TYR A 79 6.42 0.54 -5.83
C TYR A 79 5.79 -0.43 -6.84
N GLN A 80 6.07 -0.26 -8.13
CA GLN A 80 5.51 -1.15 -9.14
C GLN A 80 5.96 -2.59 -8.89
N GLY A 81 5.01 -3.47 -8.58
CA GLY A 81 5.28 -4.89 -8.32
C GLY A 81 5.46 -5.27 -6.86
N ILE A 82 5.42 -4.29 -5.96
CA ILE A 82 5.67 -4.51 -4.54
C ILE A 82 4.35 -4.75 -3.82
N VAL A 83 4.29 -5.86 -3.08
CA VAL A 83 3.27 -6.11 -2.05
C VAL A 83 3.80 -5.56 -0.73
N PHE A 84 3.06 -4.66 -0.11
CA PHE A 84 3.51 -3.95 1.08
C PHE A 84 3.42 -4.85 2.31
N SER A 85 4.57 -5.08 2.95
CA SER A 85 4.62 -5.56 4.33
C SER A 85 4.30 -4.43 5.32
N PRO A 86 3.87 -4.74 6.56
CA PRO A 86 3.63 -3.74 7.60
C PRO A 86 4.82 -2.80 7.83
N HIS A 87 6.04 -3.30 7.71
CA HIS A 87 7.25 -2.49 7.82
C HIS A 87 7.36 -1.49 6.66
N GLN A 88 7.18 -1.94 5.41
CA GLN A 88 7.24 -1.07 4.23
C GLN A 88 6.17 0.04 4.28
N ILE A 89 4.98 -0.25 4.80
CA ILE A 89 3.94 0.78 5.00
C ILE A 89 4.43 1.91 5.90
N SER A 90 5.22 1.59 6.92
CA SER A 90 5.78 2.59 7.85
C SER A 90 6.97 3.36 7.28
N THR A 91 7.62 2.85 6.23
CA THR A 91 8.85 3.42 5.64
C THR A 91 8.62 4.06 4.27
N ILE A 92 7.37 4.31 3.86
CA ILE A 92 7.07 4.80 2.51
C ILE A 92 7.86 6.06 2.15
N ALA A 93 7.93 7.03 3.06
CA ALA A 93 8.66 8.27 2.83
C ALA A 93 10.16 8.04 2.60
N SER A 94 10.80 7.19 3.42
CA SER A 94 12.23 6.90 3.29
C SER A 94 12.55 6.12 2.03
N ASP A 95 11.69 5.19 1.65
CA ASP A 95 11.87 4.38 0.43
C ASP A 95 11.78 5.26 -0.83
N VAL A 96 10.81 6.18 -0.88
CA VAL A 96 10.69 7.16 -1.98
C VAL A 96 11.92 8.08 -2.03
N CYS A 97 12.42 8.52 -0.87
CA CYS A 97 13.68 9.26 -0.80
C CYS A 97 14.85 8.44 -1.38
N ASN A 98 14.98 7.17 -1.00
CA ASN A 98 16.03 6.29 -1.50
C ASN A 98 15.93 6.06 -3.02
N ASP A 99 14.74 5.81 -3.55
CA ASP A 99 14.50 5.63 -4.99
C ASP A 99 14.85 6.89 -5.80
N LEU A 100 14.55 8.07 -5.24
CA LEU A 100 14.88 9.36 -5.86
C LEU A 100 16.33 9.81 -5.63
N GLY A 101 17.14 9.06 -4.88
CA GLY A 101 18.51 9.42 -4.53
C GLY A 101 18.62 10.65 -3.61
N ILE A 102 17.63 10.83 -2.73
CA ILE A 102 17.53 11.94 -1.78
C ILE A 102 17.80 11.41 -0.38
N GLU A 103 18.74 12.03 0.35
CA GLU A 103 18.90 11.76 1.78
C GLU A 103 17.69 12.30 2.55
N LEU A 104 17.10 11.48 3.43
CA LEU A 104 15.90 11.87 4.17
C LEU A 104 16.10 13.16 4.97
N ASP A 105 17.25 13.35 5.62
CA ASP A 105 17.53 14.58 6.39
C ASP A 105 17.63 15.84 5.50
N ASN A 106 17.76 15.68 4.19
CA ASN A 106 17.92 16.75 3.21
C ASN A 106 16.72 16.85 2.25
N TYR A 107 15.59 16.18 2.53
CA TYR A 107 14.49 16.12 1.57
C TYR A 107 13.85 17.49 1.30
N GLU A 108 13.87 18.41 2.28
CA GLU A 108 13.18 19.71 2.22
C GLU A 108 13.66 20.61 1.08
N VAL A 109 14.93 20.48 0.67
CA VAL A 109 15.50 21.26 -0.45
C VAL A 109 15.26 20.61 -1.82
N SER A 110 14.69 19.41 -1.85
CA SER A 110 14.44 18.67 -3.09
C SER A 110 13.13 19.10 -3.76
N SER A 111 13.01 18.82 -5.05
CA SER A 111 11.73 18.98 -5.77
C SER A 111 10.65 18.00 -5.30
N ALA A 112 11.01 16.96 -4.55
CA ALA A 112 10.10 15.98 -3.97
C ALA A 112 9.56 16.41 -2.59
N ALA A 113 10.05 17.52 -2.02
CA ALA A 113 9.66 17.97 -0.68
C ALA A 113 8.14 18.03 -0.44
N PRO A 114 7.30 18.48 -1.38
CA PRO A 114 5.85 18.46 -1.19
C PRO A 114 5.27 17.05 -1.06
N LEU A 115 5.80 16.06 -1.79
CA LEU A 115 5.35 14.67 -1.71
C LEU A 115 5.81 14.04 -0.39
N ILE A 116 7.11 14.16 -0.08
CA ILE A 116 7.67 13.57 1.15
C ILE A 116 7.00 14.15 2.40
N SER A 117 6.73 15.45 2.42
CA SER A 117 5.99 16.08 3.53
C SER A 117 4.58 15.53 3.68
N LYS A 118 3.87 15.20 2.59
CA LYS A 118 2.55 14.55 2.69
C LYS A 118 2.68 13.18 3.34
N LEU A 119 3.63 12.37 2.85
CA LEU A 119 3.85 11.01 3.33
C LEU A 119 4.21 10.97 4.83
N LEU A 120 5.07 11.88 5.28
CA LEU A 120 5.47 11.99 6.70
C LEU A 120 4.33 12.47 7.62
N ASN A 121 3.32 13.15 7.07
CA ASN A 121 2.16 13.64 7.83
C ASN A 121 0.95 12.71 7.77
N LEU A 122 1.03 11.58 7.05
CA LEU A 122 -0.06 10.61 7.03
C LEU A 122 -0.12 9.83 8.34
N GLU A 123 -1.34 9.62 8.84
CA GLU A 123 -1.59 8.69 9.93
C GLU A 123 -1.42 7.23 9.48
N PRO A 124 -1.17 6.27 10.40
CA PRO A 124 -0.98 4.87 10.04
C PRO A 124 -2.11 4.26 9.18
N LEU A 125 -3.36 4.64 9.45
CA LEU A 125 -4.50 4.17 8.66
C LEU A 125 -4.50 4.78 7.24
N GLN A 126 -4.07 6.04 7.10
CA GLN A 126 -3.94 6.68 5.79
C GLN A 126 -2.81 6.07 4.96
N LEU A 127 -1.68 5.72 5.60
CA LEU A 127 -0.59 4.97 4.96
C LEU A 127 -1.07 3.60 4.47
N LEU A 128 -1.83 2.89 5.29
CA LEU A 128 -2.41 1.60 4.92
C LEU A 128 -3.39 1.72 3.73
N ILE A 129 -4.23 2.75 3.72
CA ILE A 129 -5.11 3.04 2.57
C ILE A 129 -4.29 3.37 1.32
N LEU A 130 -3.23 4.17 1.45
CA LEU A 130 -2.35 4.50 0.33
C LEU A 130 -1.69 3.24 -0.24
N ALA A 131 -1.18 2.34 0.61
CA ALA A 131 -0.62 1.06 0.19
C ALA A 131 -1.65 0.19 -0.58
N ASP A 132 -2.87 0.03 -0.04
CA ASP A 132 -3.97 -0.69 -0.73
C ASP A 132 -4.30 -0.07 -2.09
N ILE A 133 -4.27 1.26 -2.22
CA ILE A 133 -4.49 1.94 -3.50
C ILE A 133 -3.36 1.65 -4.48
N LEU A 134 -2.10 1.77 -4.05
CA LEU A 134 -0.94 1.55 -4.90
C LEU A 134 -0.93 0.10 -5.43
N GLU A 135 -1.21 -0.87 -4.56
CA GLU A 135 -1.37 -2.27 -4.94
C GLU A 135 -2.47 -2.46 -5.97
N ARG A 136 -3.66 -1.88 -5.77
CA ARG A 136 -4.77 -1.97 -6.76
C ARG A 136 -4.43 -1.35 -8.11
N ILE A 137 -3.56 -0.35 -8.16
CA ILE A 137 -3.15 0.28 -9.41
C ILE A 137 -2.25 -0.66 -10.21
N TRP A 138 -1.20 -1.19 -9.60
CA TRP A 138 -0.23 -2.04 -10.32
C TRP A 138 -0.72 -3.49 -10.47
N TYR A 139 -1.44 -4.02 -9.48
CA TYR A 139 -1.99 -5.37 -9.50
C TYR A 139 -3.36 -5.39 -10.20
N GLN A 140 -3.36 -5.81 -11.46
CA GLN A 140 -4.57 -6.04 -12.25
C GLN A 140 -4.73 -7.56 -12.45
N PRO A 141 -5.81 -8.18 -11.94
CA PRO A 141 -6.05 -9.60 -12.16
C PRO A 141 -6.10 -9.94 -13.66
N PRO A 142 -5.59 -11.13 -14.07
CA PRO A 142 -5.67 -11.56 -15.46
C PRO A 142 -7.11 -11.47 -16.00
N GLY A 143 -7.27 -10.82 -17.16
CA GLY A 143 -8.57 -10.62 -17.80
C GLY A 143 -9.33 -9.36 -17.38
N MET A 144 -8.79 -8.54 -16.46
CA MET A 144 -9.34 -7.21 -16.17
C MET A 144 -8.72 -6.13 -17.07
N LYS A 145 -9.52 -5.10 -17.39
CA LYS A 145 -9.05 -3.90 -18.09
C LYS A 145 -8.11 -3.14 -17.16
N THR A 146 -6.91 -2.80 -17.63
CA THR A 146 -6.00 -1.89 -16.92
C THR A 146 -6.71 -0.57 -16.63
N MET A 147 -6.89 -0.27 -15.34
CA MET A 147 -7.45 0.99 -14.89
C MET A 147 -6.37 2.07 -14.84
N GLN A 148 -6.71 3.27 -15.29
CA GLN A 148 -5.85 4.44 -15.11
C GLN A 148 -5.94 4.95 -13.65
N ILE A 149 -4.92 5.68 -13.18
CA ILE A 149 -4.89 6.23 -11.81
C ILE A 149 -6.22 6.94 -11.44
N PRO A 150 -6.78 7.84 -12.27
CA PRO A 150 -8.05 8.50 -11.92
C PRO A 150 -9.25 7.53 -11.85
N GLU A 151 -9.25 6.46 -12.65
CA GLU A 151 -10.31 5.45 -12.63
C GLU A 151 -10.28 4.65 -11.31
N VAL A 152 -9.08 4.27 -10.83
CA VAL A 152 -8.93 3.57 -9.55
C VAL A 152 -9.39 4.48 -8.40
N PHE A 153 -8.89 5.71 -8.32
CA PHE A 153 -9.29 6.67 -7.28
C PHE A 153 -10.80 6.94 -7.30
N GLY A 154 -11.37 7.14 -8.49
CA GLY A 154 -12.82 7.32 -8.67
C GLY A 154 -13.63 6.11 -8.19
N SER A 155 -13.19 4.89 -8.48
CA SER A 155 -13.87 3.66 -8.02
C SER A 155 -13.85 3.50 -6.49
N LEU A 156 -12.88 4.12 -5.82
CA LEU A 156 -12.70 4.10 -4.38
C LEU A 156 -13.39 5.31 -3.69
N GLY A 157 -13.98 6.22 -4.45
CA GLY A 157 -14.60 7.44 -3.93
C GLY A 157 -13.59 8.47 -3.42
N ILE A 158 -12.35 8.43 -3.93
CA ILE A 158 -11.28 9.34 -3.51
C ILE A 158 -11.04 10.39 -4.61
N GLN A 159 -10.99 11.66 -4.19
CA GLN A 159 -10.72 12.79 -5.07
C GLN A 159 -9.24 13.18 -5.01
N LEU A 160 -8.57 13.17 -6.16
CA LEU A 160 -7.22 13.73 -6.30
C LEU A 160 -7.28 15.27 -6.28
N LYS A 161 -6.16 15.89 -5.90
CA LYS A 161 -5.97 17.35 -5.86
C LYS A 161 -5.74 17.95 -7.24
#